data_AF-A0A7Z9WZP7-F1
#
_entry.id   AF-A0A7Z9WZP7-F1
#
_cell.length_a   1.000
_cell.length_b   1.000
_cell.length_c   1.000
_cell.angle_alpha   90.00
_cell.angle_beta   90.00
_cell.angle_gamma   90.00
#
_symmetry.space_group_name_H-M   'P 1'
#
loop_
_entity.id
_entity.type
_entity.pdbx_description
1 polymer ?
#
loop_
_entity_poly.entity_id
_entity_poly.type
_entity_poly.pdbx_seq_one_letter_code
_entity_poly.pdbx_strand_id
1 'polypeptide(L)' 'RNNKRNNPVYHKVESGINYRVIRGGSWLSGPDSVRCAKRSPSPPENQYDVLGFRLVVSRNNK' A
#
# COMPACT_ATOMS: atom_id res chain seq x y z
N ARG A 1 -20.21 -12.92 6.27
CA ARG A 1 -19.29 -12.65 7.39
C ARG A 1 -18.47 -11.40 7.02
N ASN A 2 -18.75 -10.26 7.67
CA ASN A 2 -18.37 -8.92 7.23
C ASN A 2 -16.89 -8.61 7.51
N ASN A 3 -16.02 -8.82 6.52
CA ASN A 3 -14.58 -8.51 6.64
C ASN A 3 -14.21 -7.13 6.06
N LYS A 4 -15.08 -6.11 6.21
CA LYS A 4 -14.94 -4.81 5.51
C LYS A 4 -14.38 -3.66 6.37
N ARG A 5 -14.07 -3.85 7.66
CA ARG A 5 -13.84 -2.69 8.56
C ARG A 5 -12.52 -2.66 9.34
N ASN A 6 -11.70 -3.72 9.27
CA ASN A 6 -10.47 -3.79 10.08
C ASN A 6 -9.19 -3.78 9.23
N ASN A 7 -9.30 -3.50 7.92
CA ASN A 7 -8.11 -3.29 7.10
C ASN A 7 -7.60 -1.86 7.35
N PRO A 8 -6.32 -1.63 7.74
CA PRO A 8 -5.76 -0.29 7.99
C PRO A 8 -5.82 0.64 6.75
N VAL A 9 -6.28 0.11 5.63
CA VAL A 9 -6.57 0.76 4.36
C VAL A 9 -7.82 1.68 4.45
N TYR A 10 -8.71 1.62 5.44
CA TYR A 10 -9.95 2.44 5.38
C TYR A 10 -10.19 3.37 6.57
N HIS A 11 -9.15 4.03 7.09
CA HIS A 11 -9.38 5.25 7.87
C HIS A 11 -9.65 6.42 6.93
N LYS A 12 -10.92 6.85 6.89
CA LYS A 12 -11.34 8.08 6.23
C LYS A 12 -10.84 9.24 7.09
N VAL A 13 -9.80 9.93 6.65
CA VAL A 13 -9.44 11.24 7.23
C VAL A 13 -10.46 12.23 6.68
N GLU A 14 -11.28 12.82 7.55
CA GLU A 14 -12.42 13.67 7.15
C GLU A 14 -12.01 14.98 6.45
N SER A 15 -10.72 15.29 6.39
CA SER A 15 -10.20 16.55 5.82
C SER A 15 -8.84 16.42 5.09
N GLY A 16 -8.43 15.21 4.66
CA GLY A 16 -7.12 15.02 4.05
C GLY A 16 -7.03 13.89 3.02
N ILE A 17 -6.13 14.07 2.05
CA ILE A 17 -5.77 13.05 1.04
C ILE A 17 -5.39 11.75 1.76
N ASN A 18 -6.08 10.65 1.46
CA ASN A 18 -5.82 9.35 2.08
C ASN A 18 -4.66 8.67 1.34
N TYR A 19 -3.46 8.62 1.91
CA TYR A 19 -2.31 7.97 1.25
C TYR A 19 -2.26 6.46 1.50
N ARG A 20 -1.94 5.70 0.45
CA ARG A 20 -1.52 4.30 0.49
C ARG A 20 -0.01 4.20 0.56
N VAL A 21 0.50 3.21 1.28
CA VAL A 21 1.94 2.93 1.33
C VAL A 21 2.30 1.92 0.26
N ILE A 22 3.18 2.31 -0.66
CA ILE A 22 3.85 1.44 -1.62
C ILE A 22 5.21 1.01 -1.05
N ARG A 23 5.62 -0.23 -1.34
CA ARG A 23 6.86 -0.85 -0.86
C ARG A 23 7.64 -1.44 -2.03
N GLY A 24 8.96 -1.62 -1.85
CA GLY A 24 9.83 -2.35 -2.79
C GLY A 24 10.41 -1.54 -3.94
N GLY A 25 9.83 -0.38 -4.26
CA GLY A 25 10.25 0.44 -5.40
C GLY A 25 9.90 -0.19 -6.75
N SER A 26 10.40 0.42 -7.82
CA SER A 26 10.16 0.04 -9.22
C SER A 26 11.47 0.00 -10.02
N TRP A 27 11.40 -0.36 -11.30
CA TRP A 27 12.55 -0.36 -12.21
C TRP A 27 13.19 1.03 -12.43
N LEU A 28 12.46 2.11 -12.13
CA LEU A 28 12.97 3.50 -12.15
C LEU A 28 13.59 3.94 -10.81
N SER A 29 13.49 3.11 -9.76
CA SER A 29 13.89 3.49 -8.42
C SER A 29 15.39 3.34 -8.19
N GLY A 30 16.03 4.37 -7.63
CA GLY A 30 17.41 4.29 -7.14
C GLY A 30 17.56 3.49 -5.84
N PRO A 31 18.81 3.20 -5.41
CA PRO A 31 19.11 2.36 -4.23
C PRO A 31 18.42 2.79 -2.94
N ASP A 32 18.22 4.10 -2.76
CA ASP A 32 17.60 4.66 -1.56
C ASP A 32 16.09 4.39 -1.46
N SER A 33 15.44 4.19 -2.60
CA SER A 33 14.01 3.99 -2.72
C SER A 33 13.58 2.52 -2.63
N VAL A 34 14.52 1.57 -2.73
CA VAL A 34 14.25 0.12 -2.70
C VAL A 34 14.55 -0.54 -1.35
N ARG A 35 14.94 0.25 -0.33
CA ARG A 35 15.21 -0.28 1.03
C ARG A 35 13.95 -0.89 1.66
N CYS A 36 14.12 -1.96 2.44
CA CYS A 36 13.01 -2.64 3.13
C CYS A 36 12.24 -1.72 4.11
N ALA A 37 12.90 -0.71 4.64
CA ALA A 37 12.29 0.28 5.54
C ALA A 37 11.58 1.43 4.80
N LYS A 38 11.82 1.63 3.49
CA LYS A 38 11.18 2.71 2.72
C LYS A 38 9.68 2.50 2.62
N ARG A 39 8.93 3.57 2.83
CA ARG A 39 7.46 3.65 2.76
C ARG A 39 7.09 4.83 1.87
N SER A 40 6.69 4.57 0.63
CA SER A 40 6.36 5.64 -0.33
C SER A 40 4.86 5.92 -0.26
N PRO A 41 4.43 7.14 0.13
CA PRO A 41 3.01 7.49 0.14
C PRO A 41 2.53 7.77 -1.30
N SER A 42 1.36 7.27 -1.66
CA SER A 42 0.66 7.64 -2.90
C SER A 42 -0.85 7.72 -2.66
N PRO A 43 -1.53 8.74 -3.19
CA PRO A 43 -2.99 8.73 -3.30
C PRO A 43 -3.47 7.44 -3.99
N PRO A 44 -4.61 6.85 -3.56
CA PRO A 44 -5.15 5.63 -4.13
C PRO A 44 -5.67 5.81 -5.55
N GLU A 45 -5.90 7.05 -5.99
CA GLU A 45 -6.33 7.40 -7.34
C GLU A 45 -5.19 7.30 -8.37
N ASN A 46 -3.93 7.27 -7.91
CA ASN A 46 -2.78 7.18 -8.79
C ASN A 46 -2.67 5.79 -9.44
N GLN A 47 -2.48 5.78 -10.76
CA GLN A 47 -2.40 4.58 -11.59
C GLN A 47 -1.10 4.56 -12.39
N TYR A 48 0.01 4.95 -11.79
CA TYR A 48 1.30 4.93 -12.48
C TYR A 48 1.63 3.51 -12.96
N ASP A 49 2.19 3.42 -14.17
CA ASP A 49 2.64 2.17 -14.82
C ASP A 49 3.70 1.40 -14.03
N VAL A 50 4.40 2.08 -13.12
CA VAL A 50 5.36 1.48 -12.18
C VAL A 50 4.71 0.79 -10.97
N LEU A 51 3.39 0.89 -10.78
CA LEU A 51 2.70 0.26 -9.67
C LEU A 51 2.28 -1.18 -9.99
N GLY A 52 2.35 -2.04 -8.98
CA GLY A 52 1.87 -3.42 -9.03
C GLY A 52 1.36 -3.89 -7.66
N PHE A 53 0.88 -5.13 -7.59
CA PHE A 53 0.39 -5.72 -6.35
C PHE A 53 1.02 -7.09 -6.08
N ARG A 54 1.21 -7.39 -4.79
CA ARG A 54 1.61 -8.73 -4.31
C ARG A 54 0.46 -9.29 -3.48
N LEU A 55 -0.05 -10.45 -3.88
CA LEU A 55 -1.11 -11.13 -3.15
C LEU A 55 -0.57 -11.68 -1.83
N VAL A 56 -1.39 -11.60 -0.79
CA VAL A 56 -1.12 -12.17 0.54
C VAL A 56 -2.36 -12.93 0.97
N VAL A 57 -2.17 -14.13 1.51
CA VAL A 57 -3.24 -14.95 2.07
C VAL A 57 -3.16 -14.93 3.59
N SER A 58 -4.29 -14.70 4.26
CA SER A 58 -4.38 -14.92 5.69
C SER A 58 -4.50 -16.40 5.95
N ARG A 59 -3.56 -16.96 6.71
CA ARG A 59 -3.70 -18.31 7.23
C ARG A 59 -4.47 -18.24 8.54
N ASN A 60 -5.69 -18.75 8.54
CA ASN A 60 -6.44 -18.94 9.77
C ASN A 60 -5.99 -20.25 10.40
N ASN A 61 -5.32 -20.19 11.54
CA ASN A 61 -5.05 -21.37 12.36
C ASN A 61 -6.36 -21.76 13.05
N LYS A 62 -6.79 -23.01 12.83
CA LYS A 62 -7.85 -23.63 13.64
C LYS A 62 -7.28 -24.05 14.99
#